data_AF-A0A7W4VPN6-F1
#
_entry.id   AF-A0A7W4VPN6-F1
#
_cell.length_a   1.000
_cell.length_b   1.000
_cell.length_c   1.000
_cell.angle_alpha   90.00
_cell.angle_beta   90.00
_cell.angle_gamma   90.00
#
_symmetry.space_group_name_H-M   'P 1'
#
loop_
_entity.id
_entity.type
_entity.pdbx_description
1 polymer ?
#
loop_
_entity_poly.entity_id
_entity_poly.type
_entity_poly.pdbx_seq_one_letter_code
_entity_poly.pdbx_strand_id
1 'polypeptide(L)'
;MNAPLWVRTRFTALVLGALLFINLLLFVSNEATVANTLARLPQPIATLIAGIVGLGTIAWQTRRGFQNLIASQEHRAELDRAARLHQAELTDLQSEKQSDRQRRTLAAAIHAELIALLPQVHNTQQYLLLQQHIFLEMAKIDKDKKTDFRLPQFRTTVFESALPNIGMLGPSTAGDVISVYSLLRLNMDPPVIKDSPVQFLASLVESLTKTYSNLGGEIVHVGSRLTHVQFGTADPGTLYDFRKQRDGAGEAEASGT
;
A
#
# COMPACT_ATOMS: atom_id res chain seq x y z
N MET A 1 52.29 34.23 10.08
CA MET A 1 50.86 33.87 10.12
C MET A 1 50.37 34.05 11.55
N ASN A 2 49.60 35.10 11.80
CA ASN A 2 49.15 35.46 13.15
C ASN A 2 47.90 34.65 13.48
N ALA A 3 47.98 33.80 14.52
CA ALA A 3 46.83 33.04 15.01
C ALA A 3 45.72 34.01 15.46
N PRO A 4 44.43 33.67 15.25
CA PRO A 4 43.31 34.54 15.59
C PRO A 4 43.29 34.84 17.10
N LEU A 5 43.05 36.12 17.44
CA LEU A 5 43.09 36.67 18.81
C LEU A 5 42.31 35.85 19.85
N TRP A 6 41.23 35.17 19.44
CA TRP A 6 40.41 34.33 20.31
C TRP A 6 41.12 33.05 20.83
N VAL A 7 42.04 32.48 20.03
CA VAL A 7 42.85 31.32 20.43
C VAL A 7 43.90 31.73 21.47
N ARG A 8 44.49 32.93 21.31
CA ARG A 8 45.43 33.52 22.28
C ARG A 8 44.76 33.78 23.63
N THR A 9 43.53 34.31 23.65
CA THR A 9 42.79 34.57 24.90
C THR A 9 42.38 33.31 25.66
N ARG A 10 42.10 32.19 24.96
CA ARG A 10 41.78 30.92 25.63
C ARG A 10 43.01 30.26 26.24
N PHE A 11 44.15 30.36 25.57
CA PHE A 11 45.40 29.79 26.07
C PHE A 11 45.98 30.60 27.23
N THR A 12 45.94 31.94 27.17
CA THR A 12 46.36 32.79 28.28
C THR A 12 45.45 32.62 29.50
N ALA A 13 44.13 32.47 29.32
CA ALA A 13 43.22 32.19 30.44
C ALA A 13 43.50 30.83 31.11
N LEU A 14 43.85 29.80 30.33
CA LEU A 14 44.24 28.48 30.87
C LEU A 14 45.57 28.53 31.62
N VAL A 15 46.59 29.21 31.07
CA VAL A 15 47.90 29.34 31.73
C VAL A 15 47.80 30.19 32.99
N LEU A 16 47.07 31.31 32.94
CA LEU A 16 46.84 32.16 34.11
C LEU A 16 46.03 31.43 35.17
N GLY A 17 45.01 30.66 34.76
CA GLY A 17 44.22 29.81 35.65
C GLY A 17 45.05 28.70 36.30
N ALA A 18 45.93 28.04 35.54
CA ALA A 18 46.85 27.02 36.06
C ALA A 18 47.87 27.61 37.04
N LEU A 19 48.44 28.78 36.73
CA LEU A 19 49.35 29.49 37.64
C LEU A 19 48.64 29.94 38.91
N LEU A 20 47.43 30.49 38.82
CA LEU A 20 46.61 30.82 39.99
C LEU A 20 46.27 29.58 40.83
N PHE A 21 45.96 28.46 40.18
CA PHE A 21 45.64 27.20 40.86
C PHE A 21 46.86 26.58 41.53
N ILE A 22 48.03 26.61 40.88
CA ILE A 22 49.31 26.17 41.48
C ILE A 22 49.68 27.08 42.65
N ASN A 23 49.52 28.40 42.51
CA ASN A 23 49.81 29.35 43.58
C ASN A 23 48.82 29.18 44.75
N LEU A 24 47.55 28.88 44.47
CA LEU A 24 46.54 28.52 45.48
C LEU A 24 46.88 27.18 46.16
N LEU A 25 47.35 26.17 45.43
CA LEU A 25 47.80 24.89 45.98
C LEU A 25 49.05 25.05 46.84
N LEU A 26 50.02 25.85 46.41
CA LEU A 26 51.23 26.17 47.19
C LEU A 26 50.87 26.98 48.44
N PHE A 27 49.90 27.89 48.34
CA PHE A 27 49.34 28.61 49.48
C PHE A 27 48.70 27.62 50.47
N VAL A 28 47.75 26.79 50.02
CA VAL A 28 47.06 25.79 50.88
C VAL A 28 48.00 24.73 51.46
N SER A 29 49.03 24.29 50.73
CA SER A 29 50.02 23.32 51.23
C SER A 29 50.88 23.85 52.38
N ASN A 30 50.88 25.18 52.57
CA ASN A 30 51.57 25.83 53.67
C ASN A 30 50.55 26.19 54.77
N GLU A 31 49.96 25.17 55.38
CA GLU A 31 48.83 25.28 56.31
C GLU A 31 49.07 26.32 57.42
N ALA A 32 50.31 26.41 57.92
CA ALA A 32 50.70 27.35 58.96
C ALA A 32 50.63 28.83 58.53
N THR A 33 50.88 29.11 57.25
CA THR A 33 50.91 30.48 56.70
C THR A 33 49.51 30.95 56.30
N VAL A 34 48.68 30.04 55.80
CA VAL A 34 47.27 30.31 55.48
C VAL A 34 46.46 30.53 56.74
N ALA A 35 46.62 29.69 57.76
CA ALA A 35 45.93 29.84 59.03
C ALA A 35 46.32 31.17 59.73
N ASN A 36 47.61 31.54 59.72
CA ASN A 36 48.07 32.81 60.31
C ASN A 36 47.62 34.05 59.53
N THR A 37 47.58 33.99 58.19
CA THR A 37 47.11 35.13 57.38
C THR A 37 45.60 35.27 57.42
N LEU A 38 44.83 34.17 57.43
CA LEU A 38 43.39 34.22 57.68
C LEU A 38 43.05 34.69 59.09
N ALA A 39 43.81 34.29 60.11
CA ALA A 39 43.58 34.69 61.50
C ALA A 39 43.85 36.19 61.75
N ARG A 40 44.61 36.85 60.87
CA ARG A 40 44.92 38.29 60.94
C ARG A 40 44.01 39.16 60.06
N LEU A 41 43.12 38.56 59.27
CA LEU A 41 42.14 39.33 58.49
C LEU A 41 41.02 39.85 59.40
N PRO A 42 40.59 41.11 59.22
CA PRO A 42 39.40 41.62 59.89
C PRO A 42 38.21 40.69 59.61
N GLN A 43 37.53 40.24 60.67
CA GLN A 43 36.38 39.35 60.61
C GLN A 43 35.37 39.65 59.47
N PRO A 44 34.98 40.93 59.20
CA PRO A 44 34.05 41.22 58.09
C PRO A 44 34.62 40.93 56.68
N ILE A 45 35.93 41.04 56.48
CA ILE A 45 36.57 40.78 55.19
C ILE A 45 36.67 39.26 54.94
N ALA A 46 36.97 38.48 55.98
CA ALA A 46 37.01 37.03 55.90
C ALA A 46 35.63 36.44 55.53
N THR A 47 34.55 36.95 56.13
CA THR A 47 33.16 36.56 55.76
C THR A 47 32.79 36.94 54.34
N LEU A 48 33.26 38.09 53.84
CA LEU A 48 32.99 38.53 52.47
C LEU A 48 33.68 37.60 51.46
N ILE A 49 34.96 37.27 51.68
CA ILE A 49 35.73 36.38 50.80
C ILE A 49 35.11 34.97 50.81
N ALA A 50 34.78 34.43 51.99
CA ALA A 50 34.12 33.13 52.11
C ALA A 50 32.75 33.11 51.39
N GLY A 51 31.99 34.20 51.49
CA GLY A 51 30.71 34.36 50.77
C GLY A 51 30.88 34.38 49.25
N ILE A 52 31.86 35.12 48.72
CA ILE A 52 32.13 35.18 47.27
C ILE A 52 32.58 33.81 46.74
N VAL A 53 33.48 33.13 47.45
CA VAL A 53 33.95 31.79 47.07
C VAL A 53 32.81 30.78 47.13
N GLY A 54 32.01 30.78 48.20
CA GLY A 54 30.86 29.89 48.36
C GLY A 54 29.77 30.11 47.31
N LEU A 55 29.44 31.37 46.97
CA LEU A 55 28.51 31.68 45.90
C LEU A 55 29.07 31.31 44.52
N GLY A 56 30.38 31.50 44.32
CA GLY A 56 31.07 31.14 43.07
C GLY A 56 31.05 29.63 42.80
N THR A 57 31.28 28.80 43.83
CA THR A 57 31.21 27.33 43.70
C THR A 57 29.78 26.86 43.41
N ILE A 58 28.78 27.41 44.09
CA ILE A 58 27.36 27.12 43.82
C ILE A 58 27.02 27.52 42.38
N ALA A 59 27.35 28.75 41.96
CA ALA A 59 27.08 29.22 40.60
C ALA A 59 27.74 28.34 39.52
N TRP A 60 28.96 27.87 39.78
CA TRP A 60 29.67 26.95 38.88
C TRP A 60 29.01 25.56 38.82
N GLN A 61 28.64 24.99 39.97
CA GLN A 61 27.93 23.71 40.05
C GLN A 61 26.57 23.80 39.36
N THR A 62 25.81 24.86 39.62
CA THR A 62 24.52 25.13 38.97
C THR A 62 24.67 25.28 37.46
N ARG A 63 25.70 26.01 36.99
CA ARG A 63 25.97 26.14 35.55
C ARG A 63 26.27 24.78 34.90
N ARG A 64 27.09 23.93 35.53
CA ARG A 64 27.35 22.57 35.02
C ARG A 64 26.11 21.69 35.03
N GLY A 65 25.29 21.79 36.08
CA GLY A 65 24.01 21.09 36.16
C GLY A 65 23.08 21.45 35.01
N PHE A 66 22.91 22.75 34.73
CA PHE A 66 22.11 23.20 33.59
C PHE A 66 22.66 22.75 32.25
N GLN A 67 23.97 22.78 32.05
CA GLN A 67 24.60 22.28 30.81
C GLN A 67 24.30 20.80 30.57
N ASN A 68 24.39 19.97 31.61
CA ASN A 68 24.06 18.54 31.51
C ASN A 68 22.56 18.31 31.25
N LEU A 69 21.68 19.11 31.85
CA LEU A 69 20.23 19.03 31.61
C LEU A 69 19.88 19.41 30.17
N ILE A 70 20.46 20.49 29.64
CA ILE A 70 20.26 20.91 28.24
C ILE A 70 20.75 19.82 27.30
N ALA A 71 21.97 19.30 27.49
CA ALA A 71 22.50 18.22 26.68
C ALA A 71 21.61 16.95 26.74
N SER A 72 21.06 16.62 27.91
CA SER A 72 20.13 15.49 28.06
C SER A 72 18.80 15.73 27.36
N GLN A 73 18.25 16.95 27.44
CA GLN A 73 17.02 17.31 26.75
C GLN A 73 17.20 17.32 25.22
N GLU A 74 18.32 17.84 24.72
CA GLU A 74 18.67 17.80 23.30
C GLU A 74 18.79 16.35 22.80
N HIS A 75 19.50 15.50 23.53
CA HIS A 75 19.64 14.08 23.16
C HIS A 75 18.30 13.34 23.19
N ARG A 76 17.45 13.59 24.20
CA ARG A 76 16.09 13.02 24.25
C ARG A 76 15.22 13.52 23.10
N ALA A 77 15.30 14.82 22.78
CA ALA A 77 14.56 15.39 21.66
C ALA A 77 15.02 14.81 20.32
N GLU A 78 16.32 14.53 20.16
CA GLU A 78 16.86 13.86 18.99
C GLU A 78 16.36 12.41 18.87
N LEU A 79 16.41 11.64 19.96
CA LEU A 79 15.88 10.28 20.00
C LEU A 79 14.37 10.24 19.73
N ASP A 80 13.59 11.16 20.30
CA ASP A 80 12.15 11.25 20.06
C ASP A 80 11.84 11.58 18.59
N ARG A 81 12.62 12.47 17.97
CA ARG A 81 12.49 12.77 16.53
C ARG A 81 12.80 11.53 15.68
N ALA A 82 13.90 10.85 15.97
CA ALA A 82 14.28 9.63 15.26
C ALA A 82 13.21 8.53 15.42
N ALA A 83 12.69 8.34 16.63
CA ALA A 83 11.63 7.38 16.91
C ALA A 83 10.34 7.69 16.15
N ARG A 84 9.94 8.97 16.08
CA ARG A 84 8.75 9.39 15.30
C ARG A 84 8.94 9.18 13.80
N LEU A 85 10.12 9.48 13.26
CA LEU A 85 10.42 9.24 11.84
C LEU A 85 10.36 7.75 11.50
N HIS A 86 10.99 6.91 12.32
CA HIS A 86 10.95 5.46 12.13
C HIS A 86 9.53 4.90 12.30
N GLN A 87 8.74 5.42 13.24
CA GLN A 87 7.34 5.02 13.40
C GLN A 87 6.48 5.39 12.19
N ALA A 88 6.71 6.55 11.58
CA ALA A 88 6.02 6.97 10.36
C ALA A 88 6.40 6.04 9.19
N GLU A 89 7.69 5.76 9.00
CA GLU A 89 8.18 4.84 7.96
C GLU A 89 7.59 3.43 8.12
N LEU A 90 7.56 2.88 9.33
CA LEU A 90 6.93 1.59 9.60
C LEU A 90 5.43 1.59 9.29
N THR A 91 4.74 2.70 9.57
CA THR A 91 3.30 2.83 9.30
C THR A 91 3.03 2.87 7.81
N ASP A 92 3.83 3.61 7.04
CA ASP A 92 3.72 3.68 5.59
C ASP A 92 3.96 2.29 4.96
N LEU A 93 5.02 1.60 5.38
CA LEU A 93 5.34 0.24 4.93
C LEU A 93 4.23 -0.78 5.30
N GLN A 94 3.61 -0.63 6.47
CA GLN A 94 2.48 -1.47 6.86
C GLN A 94 1.25 -1.21 6.00
N SER A 95 0.96 0.07 5.71
CA SER A 95 -0.17 0.46 4.86
C SER A 95 -0.03 -0.06 3.43
N GLU A 96 1.18 0.01 2.87
CA GLU A 96 1.50 -0.51 1.53
C GLU A 96 1.34 -2.04 1.48
N LYS A 97 1.90 -2.75 2.47
CA LYS A 97 1.75 -4.20 2.59
C LYS A 97 0.29 -4.62 2.78
N GLN A 98 -0.50 -3.84 3.51
CA GLN A 98 -1.92 -4.11 3.69
C GLN A 98 -2.69 -3.93 2.38
N SER A 99 -2.43 -2.84 1.66
CA SER A 99 -3.02 -2.58 0.33
C SER A 99 -2.67 -3.68 -0.67
N ASP A 100 -1.39 -4.10 -0.72
CA ASP A 100 -0.94 -5.18 -1.60
C ASP A 100 -1.61 -6.53 -1.23
N ARG A 101 -1.69 -6.86 0.07
CA ARG A 101 -2.43 -8.05 0.54
C ARG A 101 -3.89 -8.01 0.11
N GLN A 102 -4.58 -6.89 0.32
CA GLN A 102 -5.98 -6.72 -0.07
C GLN A 102 -6.16 -6.88 -1.59
N ARG A 103 -5.26 -6.29 -2.39
CA ARG A 103 -5.26 -6.42 -3.85
C ARG A 103 -5.11 -7.88 -4.30
N ARG A 104 -4.16 -8.62 -3.70
CA ARG A 104 -3.94 -10.04 -4.02
C ARG A 104 -5.11 -10.93 -3.59
N THR A 105 -5.67 -10.70 -2.39
CA THR A 105 -6.86 -11.42 -1.90
C THR A 105 -8.07 -11.17 -2.79
N LEU A 106 -8.29 -9.92 -3.21
CA LEU A 106 -9.34 -9.57 -4.17
C LEU A 106 -9.15 -10.30 -5.50
N ALA A 107 -7.94 -10.26 -6.06
CA ALA A 107 -7.63 -10.95 -7.30
C ALA A 107 -7.86 -12.47 -7.19
N ALA A 108 -7.46 -13.08 -6.07
CA ALA A 108 -7.66 -14.51 -5.80
C ALA A 108 -9.13 -14.88 -5.70
N ALA A 109 -9.93 -14.07 -5.01
CA ALA A 109 -11.37 -14.31 -4.86
C ALA A 109 -12.10 -14.25 -6.22
N ILE A 110 -11.84 -13.22 -7.02
CA ILE A 110 -12.44 -13.07 -8.36
C ILE A 110 -11.96 -14.18 -9.30
N HIS A 111 -10.67 -14.53 -9.24
CA HIS A 111 -10.11 -15.62 -10.04
C HIS A 111 -10.81 -16.95 -9.72
N ALA A 112 -10.99 -17.28 -8.43
CA ALA A 112 -11.69 -18.48 -8.02
C ALA A 112 -13.14 -18.51 -8.51
N GLU A 113 -13.86 -17.38 -8.44
CA GLU A 113 -15.24 -17.29 -8.97
C GLU A 113 -15.27 -17.48 -10.49
N LEU A 114 -14.36 -16.84 -11.25
CA LEU A 114 -14.26 -17.01 -12.69
C LEU A 114 -14.02 -18.46 -13.10
N ILE A 115 -13.10 -19.15 -12.43
CA ILE A 115 -12.83 -20.58 -12.68
C ILE A 115 -14.04 -21.45 -12.31
N ALA A 116 -14.75 -21.13 -11.23
CA ALA A 116 -15.96 -21.84 -10.84
C ALA A 116 -17.13 -21.63 -11.83
N LEU A 117 -17.15 -20.51 -12.55
CA LEU A 117 -18.14 -20.20 -13.58
C LEU A 117 -17.82 -20.88 -14.92
N LEU A 118 -16.57 -21.26 -15.18
CA LEU A 118 -16.16 -21.85 -16.45
C LEU A 118 -16.96 -23.12 -16.84
N PRO A 119 -17.16 -24.12 -15.94
CA PRO A 119 -18.03 -25.26 -16.26
C PRO A 119 -19.49 -24.87 -16.49
N GLN A 120 -19.99 -23.86 -15.77
CA GLN A 120 -21.37 -23.39 -15.93
C GLN A 120 -21.57 -22.75 -17.30
N VAL A 121 -20.59 -21.96 -17.76
CA VAL A 121 -20.59 -21.36 -19.10
C VAL A 121 -20.55 -22.44 -20.17
N HIS A 122 -19.69 -23.45 -20.01
CA HIS A 122 -19.61 -24.57 -20.95
C HIS A 122 -20.93 -25.35 -21.02
N ASN A 123 -21.51 -25.71 -19.88
CA ASN A 123 -22.79 -26.41 -19.82
C ASN A 123 -23.93 -25.58 -20.43
N THR A 124 -23.93 -24.27 -20.18
CA THR A 124 -24.89 -23.33 -20.76
C THR A 124 -24.75 -23.27 -22.27
N GLN A 125 -23.52 -23.21 -22.80
CA GLN A 125 -23.26 -23.23 -24.24
C GLN A 125 -23.81 -24.51 -24.88
N GLN A 126 -23.55 -25.69 -24.29
CA GLN A 126 -24.07 -26.96 -24.81
C GLN A 126 -25.60 -27.01 -24.78
N TYR A 127 -26.20 -26.50 -23.69
CA TYR A 127 -27.64 -26.40 -23.58
C TYR A 127 -28.26 -25.48 -24.63
N LEU A 128 -27.65 -24.32 -24.90
CA LEU A 128 -28.09 -23.38 -25.92
C LEU A 128 -27.98 -23.98 -27.33
N LEU A 129 -26.90 -24.71 -27.64
CA LEU A 129 -26.76 -25.44 -28.92
C LEU A 129 -27.90 -26.44 -29.14
N LEU A 130 -28.25 -27.22 -28.10
CA LEU A 130 -29.37 -28.16 -28.17
C LEU A 130 -30.70 -27.44 -28.37
N GLN A 131 -30.95 -26.36 -27.61
CA GLN A 131 -32.17 -25.57 -27.74
C GLN A 131 -32.29 -24.90 -29.11
N GLN A 132 -31.19 -24.40 -29.67
CA GLN A 132 -31.16 -23.84 -31.03
C GLN A 132 -31.64 -24.88 -32.03
N HIS A 133 -31.12 -26.11 -31.95
CA HIS A 133 -31.53 -27.19 -32.84
C HIS A 133 -33.02 -27.52 -32.68
N ILE A 134 -33.51 -27.62 -31.44
CA ILE A 134 -34.94 -27.85 -31.14
C ILE A 134 -35.81 -26.76 -31.75
N PHE A 135 -35.45 -25.48 -31.59
CA PHE A 135 -36.20 -24.37 -32.15
C PHE A 135 -36.17 -24.35 -33.67
N LEU A 136 -35.04 -24.67 -34.31
CA LEU A 136 -34.97 -24.78 -35.77
C LEU A 136 -35.86 -25.91 -36.29
N GLU A 137 -35.89 -27.08 -35.64
CA GLU A 137 -36.80 -28.17 -36.03
C GLU A 137 -38.27 -27.82 -35.78
N MET A 138 -38.59 -27.16 -34.68
CA MET A 138 -39.95 -26.67 -34.41
C MET A 138 -40.41 -25.64 -35.44
N ALA A 139 -39.52 -24.72 -35.86
CA ALA A 139 -39.82 -23.71 -36.87
C ALA A 139 -40.06 -24.32 -38.27
N LYS A 140 -39.51 -25.50 -38.56
CA LYS A 140 -39.84 -26.23 -39.80
C LYS A 140 -41.28 -26.77 -39.80
N ILE A 141 -41.80 -27.12 -38.63
CA ILE A 141 -43.16 -27.64 -38.45
C ILE A 141 -44.16 -26.49 -38.41
N ASP A 142 -43.93 -25.51 -37.54
CA ASP A 142 -44.78 -24.33 -37.36
C ASP A 142 -43.93 -23.14 -36.90
N LYS A 143 -43.79 -22.15 -37.78
CA LYS A 143 -42.99 -20.94 -37.54
C LYS A 143 -43.62 -20.00 -36.52
N ASP A 144 -44.95 -19.99 -36.44
CA ASP A 144 -45.72 -19.09 -35.59
C ASP A 144 -46.03 -19.71 -34.23
N LYS A 145 -45.64 -20.97 -34.03
CA LYS A 145 -45.67 -21.62 -32.72
C LYS A 145 -44.97 -20.72 -31.71
N LYS A 146 -45.67 -20.47 -30.61
CA LYS A 146 -45.18 -19.67 -29.49
C LYS A 146 -44.67 -20.59 -28.40
N THR A 147 -43.55 -20.21 -27.78
CA THR A 147 -43.00 -20.92 -26.63
C THR A 147 -42.30 -19.94 -25.71
N ASP A 148 -42.09 -20.40 -24.48
CA ASP A 148 -41.31 -19.68 -23.49
C ASP A 148 -39.83 -20.06 -23.62
N PHE A 149 -38.96 -19.08 -23.36
CA PHE A 149 -37.53 -19.28 -23.27
C PHE A 149 -37.00 -18.62 -22.00
N ARG A 150 -36.24 -19.39 -21.21
CA ARG A 150 -35.59 -18.88 -20.01
C ARG A 150 -34.13 -18.54 -20.33
N LEU A 151 -33.75 -17.30 -20.06
CA LEU A 151 -32.37 -16.87 -20.22
C LEU A 151 -31.47 -17.54 -19.17
N PRO A 152 -30.23 -17.94 -19.54
CA PRO A 152 -29.26 -18.41 -18.58
C PRO A 152 -28.95 -17.33 -17.53
N GLN A 153 -28.77 -17.75 -16.29
CA GLN A 153 -28.39 -16.86 -15.19
C GLN A 153 -27.18 -17.41 -14.46
N PHE A 154 -26.20 -16.56 -14.23
CA PHE A 154 -24.99 -16.87 -13.49
C PHE A 154 -24.98 -16.14 -12.16
N ARG A 155 -24.69 -16.86 -11.08
CA ARG A 155 -24.53 -16.26 -9.76
C ARG A 155 -23.09 -15.76 -9.64
N THR A 156 -22.94 -14.46 -9.42
CA THR A 156 -21.63 -13.76 -9.41
C THR A 156 -21.43 -13.06 -8.06
N THR A 157 -21.66 -13.80 -6.98
CA THR A 157 -21.74 -13.28 -5.61
C THR A 157 -20.44 -12.64 -5.12
N VAL A 158 -19.29 -13.22 -5.49
CA VAL A 158 -17.97 -12.70 -5.10
C VAL A 158 -17.73 -11.39 -5.82
N PHE A 159 -17.93 -11.34 -7.14
CA PHE A 159 -17.82 -10.11 -7.92
C PHE A 159 -18.74 -9.00 -7.42
N GLU A 160 -20.01 -9.31 -7.13
CA GLU A 160 -20.97 -8.33 -6.60
C GLU A 160 -20.52 -7.75 -5.25
N SER A 161 -20.06 -8.61 -4.34
CA SER A 161 -19.52 -8.18 -3.05
C SER A 161 -18.21 -7.37 -3.17
N ALA A 162 -17.45 -7.64 -4.24
CA ALA A 162 -16.13 -7.06 -4.49
C ALA A 162 -16.16 -5.78 -5.34
N LEU A 163 -17.30 -5.44 -5.94
CA LEU A 163 -17.46 -4.31 -6.87
C LEU A 163 -16.94 -2.96 -6.32
N PRO A 164 -17.17 -2.59 -5.03
CA PRO A 164 -16.64 -1.34 -4.48
C PRO A 164 -15.11 -1.25 -4.48
N ASN A 165 -14.44 -2.41 -4.43
CA ASN A 165 -12.99 -2.51 -4.32
C ASN A 165 -12.31 -2.89 -5.64
N ILE A 166 -13.07 -3.06 -6.73
CA ILE A 166 -12.54 -3.56 -8.00
C ILE A 166 -11.41 -2.68 -8.56
N GLY A 167 -11.44 -1.38 -8.28
CA GLY A 167 -10.41 -0.42 -8.68
C GLY A 167 -9.01 -0.74 -8.13
N MET A 168 -8.91 -1.48 -7.02
CA MET A 168 -7.62 -1.90 -6.44
C MET A 168 -6.83 -2.83 -7.36
N LEU A 169 -7.47 -3.52 -8.31
CA LEU A 169 -6.78 -4.36 -9.28
C LEU A 169 -5.93 -3.55 -10.27
N GLY A 170 -6.24 -2.26 -10.43
CA GLY A 170 -5.75 -1.39 -11.48
C GLY A 170 -6.76 -1.28 -12.62
N PRO A 171 -6.80 -0.14 -13.34
CA PRO A 171 -7.88 0.18 -14.28
C PRO A 171 -7.99 -0.81 -15.45
N SER A 172 -6.86 -1.31 -15.96
CA SER A 172 -6.84 -2.28 -17.06
C SER A 172 -7.44 -3.63 -16.63
N THR A 173 -6.94 -4.21 -15.54
CA THR A 173 -7.45 -5.50 -15.04
C THR A 173 -8.90 -5.40 -14.57
N ALA A 174 -9.27 -4.30 -13.90
CA ALA A 174 -10.64 -4.05 -13.48
C ALA A 174 -11.61 -3.97 -14.68
N GLY A 175 -11.22 -3.26 -15.75
CA GLY A 175 -12.02 -3.15 -16.98
C GLY A 175 -12.24 -4.50 -17.66
N ASP A 176 -11.20 -5.35 -17.71
CA ASP A 176 -11.30 -6.69 -18.26
C ASP A 176 -12.22 -7.60 -17.44
N VAL A 177 -12.11 -7.56 -16.11
CA VAL A 177 -13.01 -8.29 -15.20
C VAL A 177 -14.46 -7.84 -15.42
N ILE A 178 -14.73 -6.52 -15.38
CA ILE A 178 -16.07 -5.98 -15.59
C ILE A 178 -16.61 -6.40 -16.97
N SER A 179 -15.78 -6.40 -18.00
CA SER A 179 -16.18 -6.82 -19.36
C SER A 179 -16.68 -8.27 -19.39
N VAL A 180 -15.95 -9.20 -18.76
CA VAL A 180 -16.36 -10.61 -18.68
C VAL A 180 -17.64 -10.76 -17.85
N TYR A 181 -17.72 -10.11 -16.68
CA TYR A 181 -18.91 -10.20 -15.83
C TYR A 181 -20.14 -9.53 -16.46
N SER A 182 -19.98 -8.53 -17.33
CA SER A 182 -21.10 -7.90 -18.03
C SER A 182 -21.83 -8.88 -18.95
N LEU A 183 -21.10 -9.82 -19.59
CA LEU A 183 -21.66 -10.87 -20.43
C LEU A 183 -22.31 -11.99 -19.61
N LEU A 184 -21.77 -12.29 -18.42
CA LEU A 184 -22.35 -13.26 -17.49
C LEU A 184 -23.62 -12.75 -16.80
N ARG A 185 -23.77 -11.43 -16.68
CA ARG A 185 -24.89 -10.76 -16.01
C ARG A 185 -25.94 -10.24 -16.98
N LEU A 186 -26.26 -11.01 -18.03
CA LEU A 186 -27.44 -10.78 -18.87
C LEU A 186 -28.71 -11.06 -18.03
N ASN A 187 -29.05 -10.11 -17.15
CA ASN A 187 -30.22 -10.17 -16.30
C ASN A 187 -31.36 -9.39 -16.96
N MET A 188 -32.37 -10.13 -17.44
CA MET A 188 -33.69 -9.57 -17.74
C MET A 188 -34.64 -9.89 -16.58
N ASP A 189 -35.53 -8.95 -16.25
CA ASP A 189 -36.63 -9.16 -15.31
C ASP A 189 -37.97 -8.97 -16.04
N PRO A 190 -38.77 -10.03 -16.25
CA PRO A 190 -38.55 -11.41 -15.85
C PRO A 190 -37.48 -12.14 -16.70
N PRO A 191 -36.80 -13.17 -16.18
CA PRO A 191 -35.76 -13.92 -16.91
C PRO A 191 -36.34 -14.91 -17.94
N VAL A 192 -37.62 -14.75 -18.27
CA VAL A 192 -38.36 -15.60 -19.19
C VAL A 192 -38.96 -14.70 -20.26
N ILE A 193 -38.56 -14.97 -21.49
CA ILE A 193 -39.19 -14.40 -22.67
C ILE A 193 -40.41 -15.29 -22.95
N LYS A 194 -41.60 -14.74 -22.70
CA LYS A 194 -42.87 -15.46 -22.83
C LYS A 194 -43.45 -15.38 -24.24
N ASP A 195 -44.20 -16.41 -24.61
CA ASP A 195 -45.09 -16.42 -25.78
C ASP A 195 -44.44 -15.90 -27.08
N SER A 196 -43.15 -16.20 -27.28
CA SER A 196 -42.39 -15.68 -28.41
C SER A 196 -42.37 -16.66 -29.58
N PRO A 197 -42.41 -16.16 -30.84
CA PRO A 197 -42.31 -17.03 -32.01
C PRO A 197 -41.01 -17.83 -31.99
N VAL A 198 -41.10 -19.12 -32.29
CA VAL A 198 -39.95 -20.04 -32.27
C VAL A 198 -38.83 -19.56 -33.21
N GLN A 199 -39.16 -18.96 -34.35
CA GLN A 199 -38.15 -18.41 -35.28
C GLN A 199 -37.30 -17.29 -34.64
N PHE A 200 -37.92 -16.42 -33.85
CA PHE A 200 -37.22 -15.37 -33.11
C PHE A 200 -36.34 -15.97 -32.01
N LEU A 201 -36.84 -16.98 -31.30
CA LEU A 201 -36.06 -17.66 -30.27
C LEU A 201 -34.86 -18.41 -30.86
N ALA A 202 -34.99 -19.00 -32.05
CA ALA A 202 -33.87 -19.63 -32.75
C ALA A 202 -32.74 -18.64 -33.03
N SER A 203 -33.06 -17.45 -33.56
CA SER A 203 -32.06 -16.40 -33.83
C SER A 203 -31.46 -15.81 -32.55
N LEU A 204 -32.26 -15.67 -31.49
CA LEU A 204 -31.79 -15.20 -30.20
C LEU A 204 -30.78 -16.20 -29.61
N VAL A 205 -31.13 -17.49 -29.59
CA VAL A 205 -30.25 -18.54 -29.07
C VAL A 205 -28.98 -18.66 -29.90
N GLU A 206 -29.05 -18.53 -31.23
CA GLU A 206 -27.86 -18.46 -32.09
C GLU A 206 -26.91 -17.33 -31.66
N SER A 207 -27.43 -16.13 -31.44
CA SER A 207 -26.65 -14.99 -30.98
C SER A 207 -26.01 -15.27 -29.61
N LEU A 208 -26.77 -15.84 -28.66
CA LEU A 208 -26.26 -16.20 -27.34
C LEU A 208 -25.17 -17.26 -27.43
N THR A 209 -25.37 -18.30 -28.24
CA THR A 209 -24.38 -19.36 -28.47
C THR A 209 -23.05 -18.77 -28.97
N LYS A 210 -23.10 -17.84 -29.93
CA LYS A 210 -21.90 -17.15 -30.44
C LYS A 210 -21.22 -16.28 -29.37
N THR A 211 -21.99 -15.64 -28.49
CA THR A 211 -21.44 -14.89 -27.36
C THR A 211 -20.73 -15.84 -26.36
N TYR A 212 -21.37 -16.95 -25.99
CA TYR A 212 -20.82 -17.88 -25.00
C TYR A 212 -19.65 -18.73 -25.52
N SER A 213 -19.56 -19.00 -26.83
CA SER A 213 -18.46 -19.78 -27.41
C SER A 213 -17.09 -19.15 -27.16
N ASN A 214 -17.05 -17.82 -27.15
CA ASN A 214 -15.83 -17.05 -26.94
C ASN A 214 -15.56 -16.76 -25.46
N LEU A 215 -16.61 -16.74 -24.63
CA LEU A 215 -16.55 -16.32 -23.23
C LEU A 215 -15.63 -17.21 -22.39
N GLY A 216 -15.58 -18.52 -22.66
CA GLY A 216 -14.69 -19.43 -21.93
C GLY A 216 -13.21 -19.05 -22.06
N GLY A 217 -12.77 -18.69 -23.27
CA GLY A 217 -11.40 -18.21 -23.50
C GLY A 217 -11.12 -16.87 -22.80
N GLU A 218 -12.11 -15.97 -22.79
CA GLU A 218 -12.00 -14.68 -22.11
C GLU A 218 -11.91 -14.83 -20.58
N ILE A 219 -12.67 -15.76 -19.99
CA ILE A 219 -12.59 -16.11 -18.57
C ILE A 219 -11.17 -16.59 -18.21
N VAL A 220 -10.59 -17.48 -19.02
CA VAL A 220 -9.24 -18.00 -18.80
C VAL A 220 -8.18 -16.92 -18.97
N HIS A 221 -8.32 -16.04 -19.97
CA HIS A 221 -7.42 -14.90 -20.18
C HIS A 221 -7.42 -13.95 -18.99
N VAL A 222 -8.61 -13.51 -18.55
CA VAL A 222 -8.74 -12.64 -17.38
C VAL A 222 -8.27 -13.34 -16.11
N GLY A 223 -8.53 -14.64 -15.95
CA GLY A 223 -7.97 -15.45 -14.85
C GLY A 223 -6.44 -15.43 -14.83
N SER A 224 -5.80 -15.49 -15.99
CA SER A 224 -4.34 -15.39 -16.14
C SER A 224 -3.81 -14.00 -15.75
N ARG A 225 -4.53 -12.92 -16.10
CA ARG A 225 -4.20 -11.56 -15.63
C ARG A 225 -4.35 -11.42 -14.11
N LEU A 226 -5.38 -12.02 -13.52
CA LEU A 226 -5.55 -12.02 -12.06
C LEU A 226 -4.46 -12.84 -11.37
N THR A 227 -3.97 -13.90 -12.01
CA THR A 227 -2.81 -14.69 -11.57
C THR A 227 -1.53 -13.86 -11.57
N HIS A 228 -1.33 -12.99 -12.58
CA HIS A 228 -0.25 -11.99 -12.57
C HIS A 228 -0.35 -11.07 -11.35
N VAL A 229 -1.55 -10.57 -11.02
CA VAL A 229 -1.75 -9.73 -9.82
C VAL A 229 -1.46 -10.51 -8.52
N GLN A 230 -1.79 -11.80 -8.45
CA GLN A 230 -1.61 -12.63 -7.25
C GLN A 230 -0.14 -13.00 -7.01
N PHE A 231 0.55 -13.45 -8.05
CA PHE A 231 1.85 -14.13 -7.96
C PHE A 231 2.99 -13.42 -8.70
N GLY A 232 2.70 -12.37 -9.48
CA GLY A 232 3.70 -11.67 -10.28
C GLY A 232 4.17 -12.46 -11.50
N THR A 233 3.34 -13.36 -12.05
CA THR A 233 3.64 -14.09 -13.31
C THR A 233 3.69 -13.14 -14.51
N ALA A 234 4.01 -13.59 -15.73
CA ALA A 234 3.89 -12.73 -16.90
C ALA A 234 2.42 -12.31 -17.14
N ASP A 235 2.15 -11.02 -17.39
CA ASP A 235 0.82 -10.54 -17.80
C ASP A 235 0.58 -10.94 -19.27
N PRO A 236 -0.48 -11.70 -19.61
CA PRO A 236 -0.78 -12.07 -20.99
C PRO A 236 -1.26 -10.88 -21.85
N GLY A 237 -1.41 -9.68 -21.29
CA GLY A 237 -1.86 -8.48 -21.98
C GLY A 237 -3.35 -8.23 -21.82
N THR A 238 -3.88 -7.17 -22.44
CA THR A 238 -5.27 -6.76 -22.23
C THR A 238 -6.26 -7.71 -22.91
N LEU A 239 -7.49 -7.79 -22.39
CA LEU A 239 -8.56 -8.56 -23.04
C LEU A 239 -8.87 -8.04 -24.44
N TYR A 240 -8.66 -6.73 -24.68
CA TYR A 240 -8.80 -6.15 -26.01
C TYR A 240 -7.79 -6.75 -27.00
N ASP A 241 -6.52 -6.83 -26.62
CA ASP A 241 -5.48 -7.42 -27.47
C ASP A 241 -5.75 -8.90 -27.74
N PHE A 242 -6.19 -9.63 -26.72
CA PHE A 242 -6.61 -11.03 -26.85
C PHE A 242 -7.74 -11.20 -27.87
N ARG A 243 -8.81 -10.39 -27.78
CA ARG A 243 -9.93 -10.41 -28.74
C ARG A 243 -9.46 -10.07 -30.14
N LYS A 244 -8.63 -9.03 -30.29
CA LYS A 244 -8.09 -8.62 -31.60
C LYS A 244 -7.26 -9.74 -32.25
N GLN A 245 -6.43 -10.44 -31.48
CA GLN A 245 -5.63 -11.57 -31.98
C GLN A 245 -6.52 -12.74 -32.41
N ARG A 246 -7.52 -13.09 -31.59
CA ARG A 246 -8.49 -14.15 -31.92
C ARG A 246 -9.27 -13.83 -33.20
N ASP A 247 -9.80 -12.62 -33.29
CA ASP A 247 -10.66 -12.22 -34.40
C ASP A 247 -9.84 -12.06 -35.71
N GLY A 248 -8.61 -11.51 -35.62
CA GLY A 248 -7.69 -11.42 -36.75
C GLY A 248 -7.13 -12.76 -37.23
N ALA A 249 -6.94 -13.74 -36.32
CA ALA A 249 -6.57 -15.10 -36.70
C ALA A 249 -7.68 -15.79 -37.51
N GLY A 250 -8.95 -15.56 -37.15
CA GLY A 250 -10.10 -16.07 -37.91
C GLY A 250 -10.21 -15.51 -39.33
N GLU A 251 -9.85 -14.23 -39.53
CA GLU A 251 -9.84 -13.61 -40.86
C GLU A 251 -8.70 -14.12 -41.76
N ALA A 252 -7.53 -14.42 -41.16
CA ALA A 252 -6.40 -15.01 -41.89
C ALA A 252 -6.69 -16.44 -42.35
N GLU A 253 -7.39 -17.24 -41.55
CA GLU A 253 -7.84 -18.58 -41.95
C GLU A 253 -8.92 -18.53 -43.03
N ALA A 254 -9.84 -17.56 -42.98
CA ALA A 254 -10.92 -17.43 -43.97
C ALA A 254 -10.46 -16.86 -45.33
N SER A 255 -9.32 -16.17 -45.38
CA SER A 255 -8.75 -15.59 -46.61
C SER A 255 -7.68 -16.45 -47.28
N GLY A 256 -7.33 -17.60 -46.68
CA GLY A 256 -6.33 -18.55 -47.15
C GLY A 256 -6.84 -19.66 -48.08
N THR A 257 -8.05 -19.54 -48.65
CA THR A 257 -8.63 -20.44 -49.67
C THR A 257 -9.03 -19.67 -50.91
#